data_AF-A0A955EZT2-F1
#
_entry.id   AF-A0A955EZT2-F1
#
_cell.length_a   1.000
_cell.length_b   1.000
_cell.length_c   1.000
_cell.angle_alpha   90.00
_cell.angle_beta   90.00
_cell.angle_gamma   90.00
#
_symmetry.space_group_name_H-M   'P 1'
#
loop_
_entity.id
_entity.type
_entity.pdbx_description
1 polymer ?
#
loop_
_entity_poly.entity_id
_entity_poly.type
_entity_poly.pdbx_seq_one_letter_code
_entity_poly.pdbx_strand_id
1 'polypeptide(L)'
;MGPIDVVILAVYFLSMLGVGFYFLRRNVDHDDYYVGGRSMSSGHIGLSVVATDVGGGFSIGLGGLGFTMGLSGSWMLFTGLLGAWLASVFLIPTVFRLGRKHGLFTYPQIFGTTYSSRVALIAALISAIGYAGFTSSQILAGAKLASAMSPSIDLQT
;
A
#
# COMPACT_ATOMS: atom_id res chain seq x y z
N MET A 1 -21.45 -14.30 -12.38
CA MET A 1 -21.62 -12.83 -12.21
C MET A 1 -22.82 -12.38 -13.02
N GLY A 2 -23.70 -11.58 -12.44
CA GLY A 2 -24.82 -10.98 -13.16
C GLY A 2 -24.38 -9.78 -14.02
N PRO A 3 -25.20 -9.33 -14.99
CA PRO A 3 -24.88 -8.16 -15.80
C PRO A 3 -24.65 -6.87 -14.98
N ILE A 4 -25.35 -6.71 -13.86
CA ILE A 4 -25.21 -5.55 -12.96
C ILE A 4 -23.83 -5.55 -12.30
N ASP A 5 -23.34 -6.70 -11.81
CA ASP A 5 -22.02 -6.82 -11.18
C ASP A 5 -20.91 -6.42 -12.15
N VAL A 6 -21.03 -6.85 -13.41
CA VAL A 6 -20.08 -6.53 -14.47
C VAL A 6 -20.05 -5.04 -14.74
N VAL A 7 -21.22 -4.38 -14.80
CA VAL A 7 -21.31 -2.93 -15.00
C VAL A 7 -20.65 -2.18 -13.84
N ILE A 8 -20.91 -2.59 -12.59
CA ILE A 8 -20.28 -1.96 -11.40
C ILE A 8 -18.76 -2.08 -11.47
N LEU A 9 -18.22 -3.27 -11.78
CA LEU A 9 -16.78 -3.47 -11.92
C LEU A 9 -16.18 -2.65 -13.07
N ALA A 10 -16.86 -2.61 -14.22
CA ALA A 10 -16.41 -1.82 -15.36
C ALA A 10 -16.33 -0.33 -15.02
N VAL A 11 -17.37 0.23 -14.39
CA VAL A 11 -17.37 1.64 -13.94
C VAL A 11 -16.26 1.90 -12.94
N TYR A 12 -16.04 1.00 -11.97
CA TYR A 12 -14.96 1.11 -11.00
C TYR A 12 -13.58 1.17 -11.66
N PHE A 13 -13.26 0.21 -12.55
CA PHE A 13 -11.96 0.17 -13.22
C PHE A 13 -11.76 1.35 -14.15
N LEU A 14 -12.79 1.75 -14.91
CA LEU A 14 -12.72 2.93 -15.77
C LEU A 14 -12.51 4.21 -14.97
N SER A 15 -13.15 4.33 -13.80
CA SER A 15 -12.95 5.48 -12.91
C SER A 15 -11.52 5.52 -12.37
N MET A 16 -10.97 4.39 -11.94
CA MET A 16 -9.57 4.28 -11.48
C MET A 16 -8.57 4.64 -12.58
N LEU A 17 -8.76 4.12 -13.79
CA LEU A 17 -7.94 4.47 -14.95
C LEU A 17 -8.07 5.96 -15.32
N GLY A 18 -9.28 6.51 -15.23
CA GLY A 18 -9.55 7.93 -15.46
C GLY A 18 -8.79 8.84 -14.48
N VAL A 19 -8.79 8.51 -13.19
CA VAL A 19 -7.98 9.21 -12.18
C VAL A 19 -6.48 9.10 -12.49
N GLY A 20 -6.01 7.90 -12.85
CA GLY A 20 -4.60 7.69 -13.24
C GLY A 20 -4.20 8.55 -14.44
N PHE A 21 -5.00 8.58 -15.49
CA PHE A 21 -4.74 9.37 -16.69
C PHE A 21 -4.80 10.88 -16.43
N TYR A 22 -5.71 11.32 -15.55
CA TYR A 22 -5.82 12.70 -15.13
C TYR A 22 -4.53 13.20 -14.46
N PHE A 23 -3.99 12.43 -13.51
CA PHE A 23 -2.75 12.80 -12.83
C PHE A 23 -1.50 12.55 -13.66
N LEU A 24 -1.51 11.57 -14.57
CA LEU A 24 -0.44 11.37 -15.55
C LEU A 24 -0.16 12.64 -16.37
N ARG A 25 -1.21 13.37 -16.77
CA ARG A 25 -1.07 14.65 -17.51
C ARG A 25 -0.62 15.83 -16.65
N ARG A 26 -0.65 15.68 -15.32
CA ARG A 26 -0.41 16.78 -14.37
C ARG A 26 0.96 16.71 -13.71
N ASN A 27 1.55 15.52 -13.66
CA ASN A 27 2.91 15.34 -13.17
C ASN A 27 3.89 15.87 -14.21
N VAL A 28 4.65 16.91 -13.86
CA VAL A 28 5.61 17.53 -14.77
C VAL A 28 7.03 17.00 -14.53
N ASP A 29 7.37 16.72 -13.27
CA ASP A 29 8.71 16.29 -12.89
C ASP A 29 8.71 15.09 -11.91
N HIS A 30 9.91 14.73 -11.46
CA HIS A 30 10.11 13.62 -10.53
C HIS A 30 9.59 13.91 -9.12
N ASP A 31 9.56 15.17 -8.67
CA ASP A 31 9.06 15.51 -7.33
C ASP A 31 7.52 15.43 -7.31
N ASP A 32 6.86 15.85 -8.39
CA ASP A 32 5.43 15.61 -8.60
C ASP A 32 5.11 14.11 -8.57
N TYR A 33 5.86 13.30 -9.32
CA TYR A 33 5.58 11.87 -9.46
C TYR A 33 5.85 11.07 -8.18
N TYR A 34 6.98 11.27 -7.50
CA TYR A 34 7.37 10.45 -6.36
C TYR A 34 6.84 10.94 -5.02
N VAL A 35 6.64 12.24 -4.84
CA VAL A 35 6.28 12.84 -3.54
C VAL A 35 5.11 13.84 -3.63
N GLY A 36 4.40 13.90 -4.76
CA GLY A 36 3.23 14.75 -4.94
C GLY A 36 3.55 16.25 -4.83
N GLY A 37 4.75 16.65 -5.28
CA GLY A 37 5.25 18.03 -5.16
C GLY A 37 5.34 18.52 -3.72
N ARG A 38 5.35 17.60 -2.74
CA ARG A 38 5.43 17.87 -1.29
C ARG A 38 4.35 18.85 -0.79
N SER A 39 3.21 18.90 -1.48
CA SER A 39 2.11 19.84 -1.21
C SER A 39 0.89 19.16 -0.57
N MET A 40 0.87 17.83 -0.52
CA MET A 40 -0.24 17.07 0.04
C MET A 40 -0.43 17.35 1.53
N SER A 41 -1.69 17.62 1.92
CA SER A 41 -2.03 17.79 3.33
C SER A 41 -1.93 16.48 4.10
N SER A 42 -1.68 16.56 5.40
CA SER A 42 -1.54 15.38 6.27
C SER A 42 -2.75 14.45 6.22
N GLY A 43 -3.96 14.99 6.01
CA GLY A 43 -5.18 14.21 5.85
C GLY A 43 -5.17 13.32 4.59
N HIS A 44 -4.76 13.88 3.44
CA HIS A 44 -4.64 13.09 2.20
C HIS A 44 -3.58 12.00 2.32
N ILE A 45 -2.44 12.32 2.95
CA ILE A 45 -1.37 11.35 3.21
C ILE A 45 -1.89 10.24 4.12
N GLY A 46 -2.58 10.58 5.21
CA GLY A 46 -3.16 9.61 6.14
C GLY A 46 -4.17 8.66 5.47
N LEU A 47 -5.09 9.20 4.66
CA LEU A 47 -6.04 8.39 3.90
C LEU A 47 -5.33 7.46 2.92
N SER A 48 -4.28 7.93 2.24
CA SER A 48 -3.48 7.10 1.33
C SER A 48 -2.76 5.98 2.06
N VAL A 49 -2.23 6.24 3.25
CA VAL A 49 -1.56 5.22 4.08
C VAL A 49 -2.55 4.14 4.50
N VAL A 50 -3.73 4.52 4.98
CA VAL A 50 -4.78 3.57 5.37
C VAL A 50 -5.27 2.75 4.17
N ALA A 51 -5.47 3.40 3.01
CA ALA A 51 -5.87 2.70 1.78
C ALA A 51 -4.79 1.72 1.29
N THR A 52 -3.51 2.02 1.54
CA THR A 52 -2.39 1.13 1.19
C THR A 52 -2.34 -0.09 2.12
N ASP A 53 -2.52 0.13 3.42
CA ASP A 53 -2.48 -0.92 4.44
C ASP A 53 -3.69 -1.86 4.36
N VAL A 54 -4.90 -1.29 4.24
CA VAL A 54 -6.17 -2.03 4.22
C VAL A 54 -6.55 -2.39 2.78
N GLY A 55 -5.84 -3.35 2.19
CA GLY A 55 -6.20 -3.91 0.88
C GLY A 55 -6.66 -5.37 0.92
N GLY A 56 -6.69 -6.00 -0.26
CA GLY A 56 -7.27 -7.34 -0.43
C GLY A 56 -6.57 -8.43 0.39
N GLY A 57 -5.23 -8.43 0.41
CA GLY A 57 -4.43 -9.41 1.17
C GLY A 57 -4.62 -9.28 2.67
N PHE A 58 -4.66 -8.05 3.18
CA PHE A 58 -5.01 -7.77 4.57
C PHE A 58 -6.42 -8.29 4.91
N SER A 59 -7.42 -7.98 4.08
CA SER A 59 -8.81 -8.35 4.31
C SER A 59 -9.04 -9.87 4.28
N ILE A 60 -8.49 -10.56 3.29
CA ILE A 60 -8.59 -12.03 3.19
C ILE A 60 -7.78 -12.70 4.29
N GLY A 61 -6.57 -12.20 4.58
CA GLY A 61 -5.71 -12.76 5.62
C GLY A 61 -6.37 -12.70 7.00
N LEU A 62 -6.93 -11.54 7.36
CA LEU A 62 -7.62 -11.36 8.63
C LEU A 62 -8.96 -12.07 8.69
N GLY A 63 -9.72 -12.10 7.59
CA GLY A 63 -10.93 -12.92 7.50
C GLY A 63 -10.62 -14.40 7.76
N GLY A 64 -9.52 -14.91 7.20
CA GLY A 64 -9.04 -16.27 7.42
C GLY A 64 -8.60 -16.53 8.87
N LEU A 65 -7.91 -15.57 9.50
CA LEU A 65 -7.55 -15.65 10.92
C LEU A 65 -8.79 -15.60 11.83
N GLY A 66 -9.77 -14.76 11.52
CA GLY A 66 -11.04 -14.74 12.23
C GLY A 66 -11.80 -16.05 12.11
N PHE A 67 -11.78 -16.68 10.93
CA PHE A 67 -12.38 -18.00 10.71
C PHE A 67 -11.69 -19.11 11.49
N THR A 68 -10.36 -19.08 11.59
CA THR A 68 -9.58 -20.16 12.22
C THR A 68 -9.36 -19.98 13.73
N MET A 69 -9.18 -18.74 14.18
CA MET A 69 -8.83 -18.39 15.56
C MET A 69 -9.94 -17.63 16.30
N GLY A 70 -11.06 -17.34 15.64
CA GLY A 70 -12.15 -16.56 16.21
C GLY A 70 -11.72 -15.15 16.60
N LEU A 71 -12.28 -14.63 17.70
CA LEU A 71 -11.98 -13.29 18.20
C LEU A 71 -10.50 -13.10 18.55
N SER A 72 -9.77 -14.17 18.90
CA SER A 72 -8.34 -14.05 19.22
C SER A 72 -7.49 -13.58 18.04
N GLY A 73 -7.93 -13.84 16.80
CA GLY A 73 -7.30 -13.32 15.59
C GLY A 73 -7.28 -11.78 15.50
N SER A 74 -8.19 -11.08 16.20
CA SER A 74 -8.21 -9.62 16.24
C SER A 74 -7.03 -9.02 17.01
N TRP A 75 -6.27 -9.82 17.76
CA TRP A 75 -5.06 -9.34 18.43
C TRP A 75 -4.00 -8.85 17.44
N MET A 76 -3.94 -9.46 16.25
CA MET A 76 -3.05 -9.02 15.19
C MET A 76 -3.44 -7.65 14.64
N LEU A 77 -4.74 -7.36 14.55
CA LEU A 77 -5.26 -6.04 14.20
C LEU A 77 -4.85 -4.99 15.23
N PHE A 78 -5.05 -5.30 16.51
CA PHE A 78 -4.78 -4.37 17.59
C PHE A 78 -3.30 -3.99 17.66
N THR A 79 -2.41 -4.99 17.61
CA THR A 79 -0.96 -4.75 17.67
C THR A 79 -0.44 -4.06 16.41
N GLY A 80 -0.99 -4.37 15.23
CA GLY A 80 -0.71 -3.67 13.98
C GLY A 80 -1.10 -2.19 14.04
N LEU A 81 -2.32 -1.90 14.50
CA LEU A 81 -2.81 -0.53 14.67
C LEU A 81 -1.97 0.27 15.66
N LEU A 82 -1.61 -0.33 16.80
CA LEU A 82 -0.74 0.31 17.79
C LEU A 82 0.65 0.60 17.20
N GLY A 83 1.23 -0.35 16.45
CA GLY A 83 2.52 -0.16 15.78
C GLY A 83 2.48 0.95 14.73
N ALA A 84 1.43 0.97 13.89
CA ALA A 84 1.22 2.01 12.89
C ALA A 84 1.04 3.40 13.54
N TRP A 85 0.31 3.48 14.65
CA TRP A 85 0.16 4.71 15.42
C TRP A 85 1.49 5.19 16.01
N LEU A 86 2.26 4.30 16.66
CA LEU A 86 3.59 4.62 17.20
C LEU A 86 4.53 5.11 16.08
N ALA A 87 4.57 4.42 14.94
CA ALA A 87 5.36 4.85 13.79
C ALA A 87 4.91 6.22 13.27
N SER A 88 3.60 6.47 13.21
CA SER A 88 3.03 7.74 12.75
C SER A 88 3.37 8.91 13.66
N VAL A 89 3.42 8.70 14.97
CA VAL A 89 3.73 9.74 15.96
C VAL A 89 5.24 9.97 16.09
N PHE A 90 6.05 8.91 16.12
CA PHE A 90 7.48 9.01 16.44
C PHE A 90 8.41 9.00 15.22
N LEU A 91 8.12 8.19 14.21
CA LEU A 91 9.02 7.98 13.06
C LEU A 91 8.69 8.90 11.89
N ILE A 92 7.41 8.96 11.47
CA ILE A 92 6.99 9.72 10.28
C ILE A 92 7.40 11.20 10.34
N PRO A 93 7.27 11.94 11.46
CA PRO A 93 7.66 13.35 11.50
C PRO A 93 9.15 13.57 11.25
N THR A 94 9.99 12.66 11.74
CA THR A 94 11.44 12.69 11.56
C THR A 94 11.82 12.34 10.13
N VAL A 95 11.24 11.25 9.59
CA VAL A 95 11.43 10.79 8.22
C VAL A 95 11.02 11.87 7.21
N PHE A 96 9.87 12.49 7.41
CA PHE A 96 9.36 13.54 6.54
C PHE A 96 10.24 14.80 6.55
N ARG A 97 10.72 15.20 7.72
CA ARG A 97 11.64 16.34 7.87
C ARG A 97 12.96 16.09 7.14
N LEU A 98 13.57 14.91 7.33
CA LEU A 98 14.81 14.53 6.66
C LEU A 98 14.61 14.40 5.14
N GLY A 99 13.50 13.78 4.72
CA GLY A 99 13.14 13.64 3.31
C GLY A 99 12.96 14.98 2.60
N ARG A 100 12.39 15.99 3.27
CA ARG A 100 12.33 17.37 2.75
C ARG A 100 13.68 18.05 2.74
N LYS A 101 14.44 17.96 3.83
CA LYS A 101 15.76 18.62 3.95
C LYS A 101 16.74 18.16 2.87
N HIS A 102 16.74 16.87 2.53
CA HIS A 102 17.71 16.27 1.61
C HIS A 102 17.13 15.97 0.22
N GLY A 103 15.89 16.35 -0.07
CA GLY A 103 15.26 16.08 -1.37
C GLY A 103 15.14 14.60 -1.69
N LEU A 104 14.88 13.76 -0.68
CA LEU A 104 14.81 12.30 -0.84
C LEU A 104 13.46 11.87 -1.41
N PHE A 105 13.46 10.75 -2.12
CA PHE A 105 12.28 10.14 -2.75
C PHE A 105 11.91 8.80 -2.10
N THR A 106 12.87 8.11 -1.46
CA THR A 106 12.64 6.81 -0.84
C THR A 106 13.05 6.82 0.62
N TYR A 107 12.36 6.03 1.44
CA TYR A 107 12.72 5.86 2.85
C TYR A 107 14.16 5.33 3.03
N PRO A 108 14.64 4.33 2.27
CA PRO A 108 16.00 3.82 2.40
C PRO A 108 17.12 4.86 2.18
N GLN A 109 16.87 5.92 1.41
CA GLN A 109 17.88 6.97 1.18
C GLN A 109 18.28 7.70 2.47
N ILE A 110 17.41 7.75 3.48
CA ILE A 110 17.72 8.35 4.79
C ILE A 110 18.92 7.66 5.45
N PHE A 111 19.07 6.35 5.27
CA PHE A 111 20.23 5.64 5.82
C PHE A 111 21.54 6.03 5.14
N GLY A 112 21.49 6.55 3.91
CA GLY A 112 22.66 7.08 3.22
C GLY A 112 23.13 8.40 3.81
N THR A 113 22.20 9.23 4.29
CA THR A 113 22.53 10.52 4.94
C THR A 113 22.96 10.34 6.40
N THR A 114 22.44 9.32 7.08
CA THR A 114 22.69 9.10 8.51
C THR A 114 23.83 8.12 8.78
N TYR A 115 24.05 7.16 7.87
CA TYR A 115 25.05 6.11 8.01
C TYR A 115 25.98 6.06 6.79
N SER A 116 25.69 5.22 5.81
CA SER A 116 26.49 5.06 4.60
C SER A 116 25.68 4.53 3.43
N SER A 117 26.19 4.70 2.21
CA SER A 117 25.56 4.20 0.99
C SER A 117 25.36 2.68 0.99
N ARG A 118 26.22 1.93 1.68
CA ARG A 118 26.09 0.46 1.81
C ARG A 118 24.87 0.09 2.67
N VAL A 119 24.64 0.82 3.76
CA VAL A 119 23.45 0.61 4.63
C VAL A 119 22.18 0.99 3.87
N ALA A 120 22.21 2.10 3.13
CA ALA A 120 21.08 2.51 2.29
C ALA A 120 20.72 1.46 1.23
N LEU A 121 21.72 0.87 0.58
CA LEU A 121 21.51 -0.20 -0.41
C LEU A 121 20.89 -1.44 0.22
N ILE A 122 21.40 -1.88 1.38
CA ILE A 122 20.84 -3.03 2.10
C ILE A 122 19.39 -2.74 2.52
N ALA A 123 19.11 -1.57 3.09
CA ALA A 123 17.77 -1.15 3.45
C ALA A 123 16.83 -1.10 2.23
N ALA A 124 17.31 -0.66 1.08
CA ALA A 124 16.55 -0.64 -0.17
C ALA A 124 16.22 -2.05 -0.67
N LEU A 125 17.18 -2.98 -0.62
CA LEU A 125 16.96 -4.38 -0.99
C LEU A 125 15.95 -5.06 -0.06
N ILE A 126 16.08 -4.89 1.25
CA ILE A 126 15.12 -5.41 2.24
C ILE A 126 13.73 -4.83 1.97
N SER A 127 13.63 -3.52 1.75
CA SER A 127 12.36 -2.86 1.46
C SER A 127 11.75 -3.39 0.15
N ALA A 128 12.54 -3.55 -0.90
CA ALA A 128 12.08 -4.04 -2.19
C ALA A 128 11.53 -5.48 -2.09
N ILE A 129 12.23 -6.37 -1.38
CA ILE A 129 11.76 -7.74 -1.15
C ILE A 129 10.45 -7.73 -0.34
N GLY A 130 10.40 -6.92 0.73
CA GLY A 130 9.20 -6.78 1.55
C GLY A 130 7.99 -6.29 0.73
N TYR A 131 8.17 -5.22 -0.05
CA TYR A 131 7.10 -4.69 -0.90
C TYR A 131 6.71 -5.60 -2.06
N ALA A 132 7.65 -6.41 -2.59
CA ALA A 132 7.32 -7.44 -3.58
C ALA A 132 6.39 -8.51 -2.96
N GLY A 133 6.72 -8.99 -1.76
CA GLY A 133 5.87 -9.93 -1.02
C GLY A 133 4.50 -9.34 -0.67
N PHE A 134 4.49 -8.09 -0.20
CA PHE A 134 3.25 -7.36 0.07
C PHE A 134 2.38 -7.23 -1.19
N THR A 135 2.94 -6.74 -2.29
CA THR A 135 2.20 -6.58 -3.56
C THR A 135 1.68 -7.92 -4.08
N SER A 136 2.49 -8.98 -3.98
CA SER A 136 2.09 -10.34 -4.35
C SER A 136 0.88 -10.82 -3.55
N SER A 137 0.82 -10.57 -2.24
CA SER A 137 -0.32 -10.98 -1.41
C SER A 137 -1.61 -10.25 -1.79
N GLN A 138 -1.51 -8.96 -2.17
CA GLN A 138 -2.65 -8.17 -2.64
C GLN A 138 -3.18 -8.69 -3.98
N ILE A 139 -2.28 -9.04 -4.91
CA ILE A 139 -2.65 -9.62 -6.21
C ILE A 139 -3.30 -10.99 -6.01
N LEU A 140 -2.70 -11.85 -5.18
CA LEU A 140 -3.26 -13.17 -4.86
C LEU A 140 -4.66 -13.06 -4.26
N ALA A 141 -4.89 -12.09 -3.39
CA ALA A 141 -6.21 -11.83 -2.84
C ALA A 141 -7.21 -11.41 -3.91
N GLY A 142 -6.82 -10.50 -4.81
CA GLY A 142 -7.64 -10.11 -5.96
C GLY A 142 -7.99 -11.30 -6.85
N ALA A 143 -7.03 -12.17 -7.14
CA ALA A 143 -7.24 -13.40 -7.92
C ALA A 143 -8.25 -14.34 -7.24
N LYS A 144 -8.10 -14.56 -5.92
CA LYS A 144 -9.04 -15.39 -5.13
C LYS A 144 -10.46 -14.82 -5.11
N LEU A 145 -10.61 -13.50 -5.04
CA LEU A 145 -11.93 -12.86 -5.14
C LEU A 145 -12.52 -13.05 -6.54
N ALA A 146 -11.73 -12.85 -7.58
CA ALA A 146 -12.18 -13.03 -8.96
C ALA A 146 -12.62 -14.48 -9.25
N SER A 147 -11.86 -15.48 -8.78
CA SER A 147 -12.22 -16.90 -8.90
C SER A 147 -13.50 -17.24 -8.15
N ALA A 148 -13.69 -16.67 -6.95
CA ALA A 148 -14.92 -16.88 -6.17
C ALA A 148 -16.16 -16.29 -6.85
N MET A 149 -16.01 -15.21 -7.63
CA MET A 149 -17.12 -14.55 -8.34
C MET A 149 -17.46 -15.19 -9.69
N SER A 150 -16.51 -15.87 -10.32
CA SER A 150 -16.68 -16.52 -11.63
C SER A 150 -16.34 -18.02 -11.55
N PRO A 151 -17.35 -18.91 -11.56
CA PRO A 151 -17.14 -20.37 -11.50
C PRO A 151 -16.25 -20.94 -12.62
N SER A 152 -16.01 -20.18 -13.69
CA SER A 152 -15.17 -20.58 -14.83
C SER A 152 -13.68 -20.25 -14.65
N ILE A 153 -13.31 -19.47 -13.62
CA ILE A 153 -11.93 -19.11 -13.29
C ILE A 153 -11.60 -19.86 -12.01
N ASP A 154 -11.36 -21.17 -12.10
CA ASP A 154 -10.94 -21.95 -10.94
C ASP A 154 -9.42 -21.84 -10.76
N LEU A 155 -8.98 -21.46 -9.55
CA LEU A 155 -7.56 -21.34 -9.18
C LEU A 155 -7.06 -22.59 -8.44
N GLN A 156 -7.80 -23.70 -8.50
CA GLN A 156 -7.43 -24.99 -7.89
C GLN A 156 -6.55 -25.91 -8.77
N THR A 157 -5.95 -25.41 -9.84
CA THR A 157 -4.81 -26.07 -10.51
C THR A 157 -3.49 -25.49 -10.01
#